data_AF-A0A4Q9VY99-F1
#
_entry.id   AF-A0A4Q9VY99-F1
#
_cell.length_a   1.000
_cell.length_b   1.000
_cell.length_c   1.000
_cell.angle_alpha   90.00
_cell.angle_beta   90.00
_cell.angle_gamma   90.00
#
_symmetry.space_group_name_H-M   'P 1'
#
loop_
_entity.id
_entity.type
_entity.pdbx_description
1 polymer ?
#
loop_
_entity_poly.entity_id
_entity_poly.type
_entity_poly.pdbx_seq_one_letter_code
_entity_poly.pdbx_strand_id
1 'polypeptide(L)'
;PVNRHKNTPIVFWLLIGFVFGFAPPIQTTINSTLAQHTHSSIFASLISFSVGTIALFILTLVFNRSLKISSTHKTLGKIKSIYFIGGILGMAFVTSNIILMPFLGAALTTIIAMMGQMIMGIIIDH
;
A
#
# COMPACT_ATOMS: atom_id res chain seq x y z
N PRO A 1 19.89 -9.93 -12.12
CA PRO A 1 20.35 -11.21 -11.55
C PRO A 1 20.43 -11.13 -10.01
N VAL A 2 19.32 -11.45 -9.34
CA VAL A 2 19.30 -11.53 -7.87
C VAL A 2 19.78 -12.93 -7.49
N ASN A 3 20.89 -12.98 -6.78
CA ASN A 3 21.48 -14.21 -6.23
C ASN A 3 20.47 -14.90 -5.30
N ARG A 4 19.73 -15.87 -5.87
CA ARG A 4 18.85 -16.80 -5.15
C ARG A 4 19.71 -17.76 -4.33
N HIS A 5 20.09 -17.37 -3.11
CA HIS A 5 20.68 -18.30 -2.16
C HIS A 5 19.78 -18.50 -0.94
N LYS A 6 19.40 -19.79 -0.79
CA LYS A 6 18.91 -20.50 0.41
C LYS A 6 17.39 -20.58 0.58
N ASN A 7 16.82 -21.67 0.03
CA ASN A 7 15.80 -22.57 0.59
C ASN A 7 14.68 -21.99 1.50
N THR A 8 14.26 -20.74 1.34
CA THR A 8 12.92 -20.36 1.79
C THR A 8 11.97 -21.02 0.81
N PRO A 9 11.12 -21.98 1.24
CA PRO A 9 10.20 -22.62 0.32
C PRO A 9 9.34 -21.52 -0.26
N ILE A 10 9.16 -21.47 -1.58
CA ILE A 10 8.35 -20.45 -2.25
C ILE A 10 6.96 -20.32 -1.60
N VAL A 11 6.45 -21.43 -1.07
CA VAL A 11 5.25 -21.54 -0.24
C VAL A 11 5.23 -20.55 0.93
N PHE A 12 6.36 -20.34 1.63
CA PHE A 12 6.46 -19.38 2.73
C PHE A 12 6.15 -17.95 2.27
N TRP A 13 6.74 -17.50 1.16
CA TRP A 13 6.48 -16.17 0.61
C TRP A 13 5.07 -16.04 0.05
N LEU A 14 4.53 -17.10 -0.55
CA LEU A 14 3.14 -17.15 -0.99
C LEU A 14 2.17 -17.04 0.20
N LEU A 15 2.44 -17.73 1.31
CA LEU A 15 1.63 -17.64 2.52
C LEU A 15 1.67 -16.25 3.13
N ILE A 16 2.85 -15.62 3.18
CA ILE A 16 2.97 -14.21 3.63
C ILE A 16 2.11 -13.31 2.73
N GLY A 17 2.28 -13.39 1.41
CA GLY A 17 1.50 -12.58 0.47
C GLY A 17 -0.02 -12.81 0.62
N PHE A 18 -0.43 -14.05 0.79
CA PHE A 18 -1.83 -14.43 1.04
C PHE A 18 -2.37 -13.81 2.33
N VAL A 19 -1.63 -13.91 3.44
CA VAL A 19 -2.04 -13.35 4.73
C VAL A 19 -2.10 -11.82 4.67
N PHE A 20 -1.13 -11.16 4.03
CA PHE A 20 -1.18 -9.72 3.86
C PHE A 20 -2.26 -9.27 2.86
N GLY A 21 -2.72 -10.15 1.98
CA GLY A 21 -3.85 -9.91 1.08
C GLY A 21 -5.18 -9.69 1.79
N PHE A 22 -5.34 -10.10 3.05
CA PHE A 22 -6.53 -9.80 3.85
C PHE A 22 -6.57 -8.34 4.33
N ALA A 23 -5.43 -7.65 4.39
CA ALA A 23 -5.35 -6.32 4.99
C ALA A 23 -6.13 -5.23 4.23
N PRO A 24 -6.04 -5.12 2.88
CA PRO A 24 -6.71 -4.03 2.16
C PRO A 24 -8.24 -4.02 2.29
N PRO A 25 -8.97 -5.16 2.21
CA PRO A 25 -10.41 -5.17 2.46
C PRO A 25 -10.77 -4.75 3.87
N ILE A 26 -10.06 -5.27 4.88
CA ILE A 26 -10.28 -4.93 6.30
C ILE A 26 -10.07 -3.43 6.53
N GLN A 27 -8.95 -2.88 6.02
CA GLN A 27 -8.65 -1.46 6.10
C GLN A 27 -9.73 -0.63 5.42
N THR A 28 -10.20 -1.04 4.25
CA THR A 28 -11.25 -0.31 3.52
C THR A 28 -12.55 -0.27 4.32
N THR A 29 -12.94 -1.38 4.94
CA THR A 29 -14.13 -1.42 5.81
C THR A 29 -13.98 -0.49 7.01
N ILE A 30 -12.87 -0.58 7.75
CA ILE A 30 -12.61 0.29 8.92
C ILE A 30 -12.63 1.77 8.50
N ASN A 31 -11.94 2.12 7.42
CA ASN A 31 -11.85 3.49 6.95
C ASN A 31 -13.20 4.00 6.41
N SER A 32 -14.01 3.15 5.78
CA SER A 32 -15.34 3.51 5.33
C SER A 32 -16.29 3.76 6.52
N THR A 33 -16.22 2.94 7.55
CA THR A 33 -16.94 3.18 8.80
C THR A 33 -16.49 4.49 9.45
N LEU A 34 -15.19 4.78 9.49
CA LEU A 34 -14.68 6.07 9.99
C LEU A 34 -15.17 7.25 9.14
N ALA A 35 -15.24 7.09 7.81
CA ALA A 35 -15.78 8.10 6.90
C ALA A 35 -17.26 8.40 7.18
N GLN A 36 -18.05 7.39 7.54
CA GLN A 36 -19.45 7.56 7.93
C GLN A 36 -19.58 8.35 9.24
N HIS A 37 -18.73 8.07 10.23
CA HIS A 37 -18.73 8.80 11.51
C HIS A 37 -18.25 10.24 11.39
N THR A 38 -17.32 10.49 10.47
CA THR A 38 -16.73 11.83 10.25
C THR A 38 -17.40 12.61 9.12
N HIS A 39 -18.40 12.01 8.46
CA HIS A 39 -19.07 12.53 7.27
C HIS A 39 -18.13 12.97 6.13
N SER A 40 -16.89 12.44 6.09
CA SER A 40 -15.87 12.84 5.11
C SER A 40 -14.90 11.69 4.80
N SER A 41 -14.98 11.17 3.57
CA SER A 41 -14.09 10.12 3.06
C SER A 41 -12.63 10.59 2.95
N ILE A 42 -12.42 11.86 2.60
CA ILE A 42 -11.08 12.46 2.51
C ILE A 42 -10.46 12.56 3.90
N PHE A 43 -11.24 12.98 4.91
CA PHE A 43 -10.75 13.08 6.28
C PHE A 43 -10.43 11.71 6.89
N ALA A 44 -11.28 10.71 6.68
CA ALA A 44 -11.00 9.33 7.09
C ALA A 44 -9.73 8.77 6.41
N SER A 45 -9.53 9.07 5.13
CA SER A 45 -8.31 8.69 4.40
C SER A 45 -7.08 9.38 4.99
N LEU A 46 -7.17 10.67 5.33
CA LEU A 46 -6.09 11.43 5.97
C LEU A 46 -5.71 10.84 7.33
N ILE A 47 -6.69 10.49 8.17
CA ILE A 47 -6.43 9.82 9.45
C ILE A 47 -5.73 8.49 9.22
N SER A 48 -6.26 7.65 8.32
CA SER A 48 -5.66 6.35 8.01
C SER A 48 -4.22 6.47 7.52
N PHE A 49 -3.95 7.40 6.61
CA PHE A 49 -2.60 7.68 6.12
C PHE A 49 -1.69 8.24 7.21
N SER A 50 -2.20 9.08 8.10
CA SER A 50 -1.42 9.64 9.20
C SER A 50 -1.00 8.54 10.18
N VAL A 51 -1.93 7.67 10.59
CA VAL A 51 -1.64 6.51 11.45
C VAL A 51 -0.66 5.56 10.76
N GLY A 52 -0.87 5.26 9.49
CA GLY A 52 0.04 4.43 8.70
C GLY A 52 1.44 5.04 8.58
N THR A 53 1.54 6.35 8.40
CA THR A 53 2.82 7.08 8.33
C THR A 53 3.55 7.04 9.67
N ILE A 54 2.85 7.23 10.78
CA ILE A 54 3.43 7.11 12.14
C ILE A 54 3.93 5.69 12.38
N ALA A 55 3.14 4.68 12.02
CA ALA A 55 3.55 3.28 12.14
C ALA A 55 4.79 2.97 11.28
N LEU A 56 4.82 3.43 10.03
CA LEU A 56 5.97 3.30 9.14
C LEU A 56 7.20 4.04 9.66
N PHE A 57 7.02 5.20 10.28
CA PHE A 57 8.10 5.97 10.88
C PHE A 57 8.72 5.23 12.07
N ILE A 58 7.90 4.69 12.98
CA ILE A 58 8.36 3.86 14.10
C ILE A 58 9.08 2.62 13.59
N LEU A 59 8.50 1.93 12.61
CA LEU A 59 9.11 0.74 12.00
C LEU A 59 10.47 1.09 11.38
N THR A 60 10.56 2.23 10.70
CA THR A 60 11.81 2.72 10.13
C THR A 60 12.84 2.96 11.23
N LEU A 61 12.49 3.57 12.36
CA LEU A 61 13.43 3.80 13.47
C LEU A 61 13.92 2.49 14.11
N VAL A 62 13.06 1.48 14.23
CA VAL A 62 13.40 0.17 14.80
C VAL A 62 14.37 -0.59 13.91
N PHE A 63 14.09 -0.66 12.60
CA PHE A 63 14.87 -1.46 11.65
C PHE A 63 16.05 -0.70 11.02
N ASN A 64 15.93 0.60 10.85
CA ASN A 64 16.95 1.49 10.31
C ASN A 64 17.27 2.60 11.32
N ARG A 65 18.40 2.47 12.01
CA ARG A 65 18.86 3.44 13.01
C ARG A 65 19.25 4.82 12.43
N SER A 66 19.09 5.04 11.12
CA SER A 66 19.40 6.31 10.46
C SER A 66 18.36 6.65 9.39
N LEU A 67 17.80 7.87 9.48
CA LEU A 67 16.90 8.46 8.48
C LEU A 67 17.67 9.19 7.36
N LYS A 68 18.96 8.93 7.21
CA LYS A 68 19.79 9.58 6.18
C LYS A 68 19.35 9.09 4.80
N ILE A 69 18.71 9.99 4.05
CA ILE A 69 18.41 9.78 2.64
C ILE A 69 19.73 9.92 1.87
N SER A 70 20.30 8.80 1.44
CA SER A 70 21.42 8.84 0.49
C SER A 70 20.87 9.28 -0.87
N SER A 71 21.06 10.55 -1.20
CA SER A 71 20.59 11.15 -2.47
C SER A 71 21.20 10.47 -3.70
N THR A 72 22.31 9.76 -3.52
CA THR A 72 22.99 8.98 -4.56
C THR A 72 23.09 7.52 -4.14
N HIS A 73 22.59 6.62 -4.98
CA HIS A 73 22.82 5.18 -4.88
C HIS A 73 23.86 4.78 -5.93
N LYS A 74 24.85 3.96 -5.54
CA LYS A 74 25.99 3.58 -6.42
C LYS A 74 25.54 2.97 -7.76
N THR A 75 24.40 2.28 -7.77
CA THR A 75 23.89 1.56 -8.94
C THR A 75 22.68 2.22 -9.62
N LEU A 76 21.91 3.02 -8.88
CA LEU A 76 20.64 3.59 -9.36
C LEU A 76 20.75 5.10 -9.64
N GLY A 77 21.92 5.69 -9.39
CA GLY A 77 22.17 7.11 -9.59
C GLY A 77 21.46 7.98 -8.55
N LYS A 78 21.11 9.22 -8.94
CA LYS A 78 20.38 10.15 -8.09
C LYS A 78 18.90 9.75 -7.99
N ILE A 79 18.30 9.97 -6.83
CA ILE A 79 16.85 9.77 -6.64
C ILE A 79 16.09 10.66 -7.63
N LYS A 80 15.21 10.05 -8.43
CA LYS A 80 14.30 10.77 -9.35
C LYS A 80 13.03 11.20 -8.62
N SER A 81 12.54 12.40 -8.92
CA SER A 81 11.33 12.94 -8.27
C SER A 81 10.07 12.08 -8.49
N ILE A 82 10.03 11.30 -9.58
CA ILE A 82 8.92 10.39 -9.89
C ILE A 82 8.66 9.36 -8.79
N TYR A 83 9.68 8.96 -8.01
CA TYR A 83 9.50 7.97 -6.94
C TYR A 83 8.66 8.47 -5.77
N PHE A 84 8.48 9.79 -5.63
CA PHE A 84 7.61 10.38 -4.60
C PHE A 84 6.12 10.31 -4.96
N ILE A 85 5.76 9.97 -6.20
CA ILE A 85 4.35 9.88 -6.62
C ILE A 85 3.61 8.71 -5.96
N GLY A 86 4.34 7.73 -5.40
CA GLY A 86 3.74 6.57 -4.76
C GLY A 86 2.78 6.93 -3.62
N GLY A 87 3.09 7.97 -2.83
CA GLY A 87 2.21 8.46 -1.78
C GLY A 87 0.89 9.01 -2.32
N ILE A 88 0.94 9.74 -3.44
CA ILE A 88 -0.24 10.30 -4.12
C ILE A 88 -1.11 9.17 -4.67
N LEU A 89 -0.52 8.17 -5.31
CA LEU A 89 -1.24 7.01 -5.82
C LEU A 89 -1.90 6.21 -4.70
N GLY A 90 -1.21 5.99 -3.58
CA GLY A 90 -1.77 5.33 -2.40
C GLY A 90 -2.95 6.09 -1.80
N MET A 91 -2.83 7.41 -1.66
CA MET A 91 -3.91 8.29 -1.17
C MET A 91 -5.14 8.17 -2.07
N ALA A 92 -4.95 8.27 -3.39
CA ALA A 92 -6.04 8.14 -4.36
C ALA A 92 -6.71 6.77 -4.30
N PHE A 93 -5.93 5.69 -4.18
CA PHE A 93 -6.43 4.32 -4.06
C PHE A 93 -7.31 4.12 -2.82
N VAL A 94 -6.82 4.51 -1.64
CA VAL A 94 -7.56 4.36 -0.38
C VAL A 94 -8.83 5.20 -0.38
N THR A 95 -8.73 6.47 -0.81
CA THR A 95 -9.88 7.37 -0.87
C THR A 95 -10.95 6.84 -1.80
N SER A 96 -10.56 6.34 -2.98
CA SER A 96 -11.49 5.73 -3.93
C SER A 96 -12.19 4.53 -3.31
N ASN A 97 -11.47 3.59 -2.71
CA ASN A 97 -12.09 2.40 -2.09
C ASN A 97 -13.06 2.76 -0.95
N ILE A 98 -12.76 3.80 -0.16
CA ILE A 98 -13.67 4.30 0.88
C ILE A 98 -14.96 4.86 0.28
N ILE A 99 -14.86 5.59 -0.83
CA ILE A 99 -16.00 6.18 -1.54
C ILE A 99 -16.83 5.07 -2.19
N LEU A 100 -16.21 4.07 -2.81
CA LEU A 100 -16.89 2.98 -3.51
C LEU A 100 -17.59 2.00 -2.55
N MET A 101 -17.06 1.82 -1.34
CA MET A 101 -17.54 0.83 -0.37
C MET A 101 -19.05 0.92 -0.06
N PRO A 102 -19.66 2.09 0.24
CA PRO A 102 -21.11 2.21 0.45
C PRO A 102 -21.97 1.87 -0.78
N PHE A 103 -21.46 2.04 -2.00
CA PHE A 103 -22.22 1.81 -3.23
C PHE A 103 -22.15 0.35 -3.71
N LEU A 104 -21.00 -0.29 -3.55
CA LEU A 104 -20.71 -1.62 -4.10
C LEU A 104 -20.65 -2.72 -3.05
N GLY A 105 -20.47 -2.35 -1.78
CA GLY A 105 -20.14 -3.28 -0.70
C GLY A 105 -18.68 -3.76 -0.75
N ALA A 106 -18.27 -4.49 0.29
CA ALA A 106 -16.87 -4.85 0.52
C ALA A 106 -16.29 -5.79 -0.53
N ALA A 107 -17.04 -6.84 -0.88
CA ALA A 107 -16.59 -7.86 -1.82
C ALA A 107 -16.38 -7.27 -3.23
N LEU A 108 -17.37 -6.55 -3.77
CA LEU A 108 -17.30 -6.02 -5.12
C LEU A 108 -16.25 -4.89 -5.25
N THR A 109 -16.14 -4.02 -4.25
CA THR A 109 -15.09 -2.98 -4.20
C THR A 109 -13.69 -3.62 -4.26
N THR A 110 -13.47 -4.68 -3.50
CA THR A 110 -12.21 -5.41 -3.48
C THR A 110 -11.90 -6.06 -4.83
N ILE A 111 -12.88 -6.75 -5.43
CA ILE A 111 -12.70 -7.45 -6.71
C ILE A 111 -12.33 -6.46 -7.82
N ILE A 112 -13.03 -5.34 -7.94
CA ILE A 112 -12.74 -4.32 -8.96
C ILE A 112 -11.36 -3.69 -8.74
N ALA A 113 -11.01 -3.38 -7.48
CA ALA A 113 -9.68 -2.86 -7.14
C ALA A 113 -8.56 -3.85 -7.52
N MET A 114 -8.74 -5.14 -7.19
CA MET A 114 -7.79 -6.19 -7.56
C MET A 114 -7.67 -6.35 -9.07
N MET A 115 -8.78 -6.25 -9.81
CA MET A 115 -8.76 -6.30 -11.27
C MET A 115 -7.90 -5.18 -11.86
N GLY A 116 -8.06 -3.94 -11.38
CA GLY A 116 -7.21 -2.83 -11.80
C GLY A 116 -5.72 -3.04 -11.48
N GLN A 117 -5.43 -3.57 -10.28
CA GLN A 117 -4.06 -3.92 -9.88
C GLN A 117 -3.44 -5.01 -10.76
N MET A 118 -4.21 -6.04 -11.11
CA MET A 118 -3.76 -7.14 -11.98
C MET A 118 -3.47 -6.65 -13.40
N ILE A 119 -4.36 -5.85 -13.99
CA ILE A 119 -4.16 -5.26 -15.33
C ILE A 119 -2.89 -4.42 -15.35
N MET A 120 -2.72 -3.52 -14.37
CA MET A 120 -1.52 -2.68 -14.30
C MET A 120 -0.25 -3.51 -14.06
N GLY A 121 -0.32 -4.57 -13.25
CA GLY A 121 0.79 -5.49 -13.05
C GLY A 121 1.23 -6.15 -14.35
N ILE A 122 0.28 -6.63 -15.16
CA ILE A 122 0.57 -7.21 -16.49
C ILE A 122 1.23 -6.18 -17.41
N ILE A 123 0.76 -4.93 -17.41
CA ILE A 123 1.33 -3.85 -18.24
C ILE A 123 2.77 -3.52 -17.82
N ILE A 124 3.08 -3.54 -16.52
CA ILE A 124 4.42 -3.24 -16.00
C ILE A 124 5.40 -4.40 -16.28
N ASP A 125 4.90 -5.63 -16.25
CA ASP A 125 5.72 -6.84 -16.44
C ASP A 125 6.10 -7.08 -17.92
N HIS A 126 5.41 -6.46 -18.89
CA HIS A 126 5.73 -6.51 -20.32
C HIS A 126 6.59 -5.32 -20.77
#